data_AF-A0A1G2YQB0-F1
#
_entry.id   AF-A0A1G2YQB0-F1
#
_cell.length_a   1.000
_cell.length_b   1.000
_cell.length_c   1.000
_cell.angle_alpha   90.00
_cell.angle_beta   90.00
_cell.angle_gamma   90.00
#
_symmetry.space_group_name_H-M   'P 1'
#
loop_
_entity.id
_entity.type
_entity.pdbx_description
1 polymer ?
#
loop_
_entity_poly.entity_id
_entity_poly.type
_entity_poly.pdbx_seq_one_letter_code
_entity_poly.pdbx_strand_id
1 'polypeptide(L)'
;MTIGEFDLEKAWWGKRKTTKNAWKISVKELAERNYNLDCKNPHEVEVNHRNPDELMQEYLEIAKKLEAAQNALKQELMQALGSN
;
A
#
# COMPACT_ATOMS: atom_id res chain seq x y z
N MET A 1 -36.24 27.04 4.30
CA MET A 1 -35.45 25.85 3.89
C MET A 1 -34.05 26.04 4.44
N THR A 2 -33.72 25.42 5.57
CA THR A 2 -32.45 25.65 6.28
C THR A 2 -31.40 24.68 5.79
N ILE A 3 -30.37 25.19 5.11
CA ILE A 3 -29.21 24.45 4.56
C ILE A 3 -28.26 23.99 5.70
N GLY A 4 -28.78 23.76 6.91
CA GLY A 4 -27.97 23.45 8.10
C GLY A 4 -27.45 22.01 8.11
N GLU A 5 -28.15 21.09 7.45
CA GLU A 5 -27.70 19.70 7.28
C GLU A 5 -26.37 19.60 6.51
N PHE A 6 -26.02 20.64 5.73
CA PHE A 6 -24.79 20.70 4.94
C PHE A 6 -23.66 21.48 5.63
N ASP A 7 -23.81 21.90 6.89
CA ASP A 7 -22.79 22.70 7.56
C ASP A 7 -21.48 21.92 7.77
N LEU A 8 -21.57 20.60 7.92
CA LEU A 8 -20.41 19.71 8.00
C LEU A 8 -19.67 19.65 6.65
N GLU A 9 -20.40 19.50 5.55
CA GLU A 9 -19.90 19.46 4.18
C GLU A 9 -19.30 20.81 3.79
N LYS A 10 -19.92 21.94 4.18
CA LYS A 10 -19.36 23.29 3.97
C LYS A 10 -18.04 23.47 4.71
N ALA A 11 -17.96 23.02 5.97
CA ALA A 11 -16.72 23.07 6.75
C ALA A 11 -15.61 22.20 6.12
N TRP A 12 -15.97 21.05 5.58
CA TRP A 12 -15.05 20.17 4.85
C TRP A 12 -14.60 20.77 3.50
N TRP A 13 -15.52 21.37 2.73
CA TRP A 13 -15.26 21.90 1.38
C TRP A 13 -14.22 23.04 1.37
N GLY A 14 -14.16 23.82 2.46
CA GLY A 14 -13.16 24.88 2.65
C GLY A 14 -11.75 24.39 3.00
N LYS A 15 -11.62 23.17 3.57
CA LYS A 15 -10.35 22.58 4.00
C LYS A 15 -9.93 21.37 3.15
N ARG A 16 -10.31 21.35 1.88
CA ARG A 16 -9.92 20.29 0.93
C ARG A 16 -8.39 20.18 0.85
N LYS A 17 -7.86 19.02 1.24
CA LYS A 17 -6.44 18.66 1.14
C LYS A 17 -6.24 17.69 -0.02
N THR A 18 -5.14 17.84 -0.74
CA THR A 18 -4.72 16.83 -1.72
C THR A 18 -4.27 15.58 -0.98
N THR A 19 -4.77 14.43 -1.38
CA THR A 19 -4.42 13.10 -0.87
C THR A 19 -4.11 12.18 -2.05
N LYS A 20 -3.69 10.96 -1.75
CA LYS A 20 -3.49 9.91 -2.77
C LYS A 20 -4.75 9.58 -3.59
N ASN A 21 -5.94 9.92 -3.10
CA ASN A 21 -7.22 9.60 -3.73
C ASN A 21 -8.00 10.84 -4.19
N ALA A 22 -7.58 12.05 -3.80
CA ALA A 22 -8.31 13.28 -4.12
C ALA A 22 -7.32 14.42 -4.37
N TRP A 23 -7.42 15.09 -5.52
CA TRP A 23 -6.59 16.24 -5.86
C TRP A 23 -7.45 17.40 -6.34
N LYS A 24 -6.89 18.61 -6.29
CA LYS A 24 -7.53 19.81 -6.84
C LYS A 24 -7.12 19.93 -8.31
N ILE A 25 -8.10 20.15 -9.18
CA ILE A 25 -7.92 20.52 -10.58
C ILE A 25 -8.49 21.92 -10.78
N SER A 26 -7.87 22.71 -11.64
CA SER A 26 -8.38 24.04 -11.97
C SER A 26 -9.58 23.97 -12.93
N VAL A 27 -10.47 24.95 -12.86
CA VAL A 27 -11.63 25.03 -13.77
C VAL A 27 -11.18 25.22 -15.23
N LYS A 28 -10.03 25.87 -15.45
CA LYS A 28 -9.45 26.07 -16.79
C LYS A 28 -9.03 24.74 -17.43
N GLU A 29 -8.32 23.89 -16.70
CA GLU A 29 -7.93 22.56 -17.18
C GLU A 29 -9.14 21.67 -17.47
N LEU A 30 -10.21 21.81 -16.67
CA LEU A 30 -11.45 21.09 -16.91
C LEU A 30 -12.18 21.59 -18.17
N ALA A 31 -12.16 22.90 -18.43
CA ALA A 31 -12.74 23.49 -19.64
C ALA A 31 -11.98 23.06 -20.92
N GLU A 32 -10.64 23.01 -20.87
CA GLU A 32 -9.81 22.49 -21.96
C GLU A 32 -10.09 21.01 -22.27
N ARG A 33 -10.55 20.25 -21.26
CA ARG A 33 -10.96 18.85 -21.37
C ARG A 33 -12.44 18.67 -21.74
N ASN A 34 -13.12 19.72 -22.21
CA ASN A 34 -14.55 19.70 -22.53
C ASN A 34 -15.43 19.24 -21.34
N TYR A 35 -15.07 19.69 -20.13
CA TYR A 35 -15.75 19.34 -18.87
C TYR A 35 -15.75 17.84 -18.53
N ASN A 36 -14.81 17.07 -19.07
CA ASN A 36 -14.65 15.67 -18.72
C ASN A 36 -14.08 15.51 -17.30
N LEU A 37 -14.90 14.96 -16.40
CA LEU A 37 -14.53 14.68 -15.01
C LEU A 37 -13.78 13.35 -14.83
N ASP A 38 -13.68 12.53 -15.88
CA ASP A 38 -12.86 11.32 -15.90
C ASP A 38 -11.37 11.67 -16.07
N CYS A 39 -10.83 12.31 -15.04
CA CYS A 39 -9.42 12.68 -14.95
C CYS A 39 -8.64 11.54 -14.29
N LYS A 40 -7.61 11.03 -14.97
CA LYS A 40 -6.67 10.09 -14.35
C LYS A 40 -6.05 10.73 -13.10
N ASN A 41 -5.97 9.93 -12.04
CA ASN A 41 -5.34 10.34 -10.79
C ASN A 41 -3.84 10.59 -11.02
N PRO A 42 -3.36 11.84 -10.83
CA PRO A 42 -1.95 12.18 -11.01
C PRO A 42 -1.05 11.66 -9.89
N HIS A 43 -1.62 11.04 -8.85
CA HIS A 43 -0.85 10.38 -7.80
C HIS A 43 -0.17 9.12 -8.35
N GLU A 44 1.09 9.27 -8.74
CA GLU A 44 1.98 8.14 -9.00
C GLU A 44 2.42 7.54 -7.67
N VAL A 45 2.10 6.26 -7.46
CA VAL A 45 2.69 5.50 -6.35
C VAL A 45 4.15 5.28 -6.73
N GLU A 46 5.07 5.83 -5.93
CA GLU A 46 6.48 5.56 -6.08
C GLU A 46 6.69 4.05 -5.90
N VAL A 47 6.88 3.34 -7.02
CA VAL A 47 7.22 1.92 -7.00
C VAL A 47 8.69 1.85 -6.62
N ASN A 48 8.96 1.71 -5.32
CA ASN A 48 10.31 1.42 -4.86
C ASN A 48 10.65 -0.01 -5.29
N HIS A 49 11.28 -0.13 -6.46
CA HIS A 49 11.99 -1.34 -6.85
C HIS A 49 13.17 -1.47 -5.88
N ARG A 50 12.95 -2.15 -4.75
CA ARG A 50 14.01 -2.46 -3.79
C ARG A 50 15.21 -3.05 -4.54
N ASN A 51 16.42 -2.74 -4.08
CA ASN A 51 17.64 -3.20 -4.73
C ASN A 51 17.64 -4.75 -4.79
N PRO A 52 17.84 -5.37 -5.98
CA PRO A 52 17.92 -6.82 -6.13
C PRO A 52 18.89 -7.49 -5.16
N ASP A 53 20.01 -6.84 -4.84
CA ASP A 53 21.01 -7.39 -3.92
C ASP A 53 20.45 -7.47 -2.48
N GLU A 54 19.71 -6.46 -2.04
CA GLU A 54 19.06 -6.46 -0.72
C GLU A 54 17.99 -7.56 -0.63
N LEU A 55 17.19 -7.72 -1.69
CA LEU A 55 16.20 -8.79 -1.80
C LEU A 55 16.85 -10.18 -1.75
N MET A 56 17.99 -10.35 -2.42
CA MET A 56 18.74 -11.61 -2.41
C MET A 56 19.30 -11.94 -1.02
N GLN A 57 19.87 -10.94 -0.33
CA GLN A 57 20.37 -11.14 1.04
C GLN A 57 19.23 -11.54 2.00
N GLU A 58 18.09 -10.87 1.91
CA GLU A 58 16.90 -11.19 2.71
C GLU A 58 16.41 -12.61 2.43
N TYR A 59 16.36 -13.01 1.15
CA TYR A 59 16.00 -14.37 0.74
C TYR A 59 16.93 -15.43 1.34
N LEU A 60 18.25 -15.23 1.25
CA LEU A 60 19.23 -16.17 1.78
C LEU A 60 19.11 -16.33 3.30
N GLU A 61 18.87 -15.24 4.02
CA GLU A 61 18.63 -15.27 5.47
C GLU A 61 17.36 -16.05 5.84
N ILE A 62 16.27 -15.84 5.08
CA ILE A 62 15.02 -16.59 5.28
C ILE A 62 15.24 -18.08 4.98
N ALA A 63 15.93 -18.42 3.89
CA ALA A 63 16.21 -19.80 3.51
C ALA A 63 17.03 -20.53 4.58
N LYS A 64 18.04 -19.86 5.16
CA LYS A 64 18.85 -20.42 6.25
C LYS A 64 18.03 -20.68 7.52
N LYS A 65 17.14 -19.75 7.89
CA LYS A 65 16.22 -19.93 9.02
C LYS A 65 15.25 -21.09 8.78
N LEU A 66 14.74 -21.21 7.56
CA LEU A 66 13.85 -22.31 7.18
C LEU A 66 14.54 -23.67 7.29
N GLU A 67 15.77 -23.77 6.80
CA GLU A 67 16.56 -25.01 6.90
C GLU A 67 16.83 -25.38 8.37
N ALA A 68 17.22 -24.41 9.19
CA ALA A 68 17.43 -24.63 10.62
C ALA A 68 16.15 -25.13 11.31
N ALA A 69 15.01 -24.51 11.02
CA ALA A 69 13.71 -24.93 11.55
C ALA A 69 13.32 -26.33 11.07
N GLN A 70 13.55 -26.64 9.79
CA GLN A 70 13.27 -27.97 9.24
C GLN A 70 14.15 -29.05 9.89
N ASN A 71 15.41 -28.75 10.13
CA ASN A 71 16.34 -29.68 10.78
C ASN A 71 15.97 -29.90 12.25
N ALA A 72 15.58 -28.85 12.98
CA ALA A 72 15.07 -28.98 14.35
C ALA A 72 13.84 -29.89 14.40
N LEU A 73 12.86 -29.66 13.52
CA LEU A 73 11.67 -30.51 13.42
C LEU A 73 12.00 -31.97 13.09
N LYS A 74 12.93 -32.21 12.14
CA LYS A 74 13.39 -33.57 11.81
C LYS A 74 14.04 -34.25 13.00
N GLN A 75 14.87 -33.54 13.77
CA GLN A 75 15.51 -34.09 14.96
C GLN A 75 14.49 -34.46 16.03
N GLU A 76 13.52 -33.58 16.32
CA GLU A 76 12.46 -33.87 17.28
C GLU A 76 11.61 -35.07 16.86
N LEU A 77 11.25 -35.16 15.58
CA LEU A 77 10.52 -36.31 15.04
C LEU A 77 11.32 -37.62 15.13
N MET A 78 12.62 -37.57 14.83
CA MET A 78 13.50 -38.74 14.97
C MET A 78 13.64 -39.18 16.43
N GLN A 79 13.74 -38.24 17.37
CA GLN A 79 13.76 -38.56 18.80
C GLN A 79 12.45 -39.21 19.26
N ALA A 80 11.31 -38.68 18.82
CA ALA A 80 10.00 -39.23 19.16
C ALA A 80 9.78 -40.64 18.58
N LEU A 81 10.28 -40.90 17.36
CA LEU A 81 10.12 -42.19 16.66
C LEU A 81 11.17 -43.24 17.07
N GLY A 82 12.37 -42.82 17.48
CA GLY A 82 13.46 -43.71 17.92
C GLY A 82 13.42 -44.09 19.40
N SER A 83 12.46 -43.57 20.17
CA SER A 83 12.28 -43.86 21.61
C SER A 83 11.31 -45.02 21.88
N ASN A 84 11.24 -46.01 20.99
CA ASN A 84 10.49 -47.27 21.17
C ASN A 84 11.38 -48.47 20.84
#